data_AF-A0A2K1JCQ7-F1
#
_entry.id   AF-A0A2K1JCQ7-F1
#
_cell.length_a   1.000
_cell.length_b   1.000
_cell.length_c   1.000
_cell.angle_alpha   90.00
_cell.angle_beta   90.00
_cell.angle_gamma   90.00
#
_symmetry.space_group_name_H-M   'P 1'
#
loop_
_entity.id
_entity.type
_entity.pdbx_description
1 polymer ?
#
loop_
_entity_poly.entity_id
_entity_poly.type
_entity_poly.pdbx_seq_one_letter_code
_entity_poly.pdbx_strand_id
1 'polypeptide(L)' 'MENVMRLSSSSQAGVTCILLHDSIGVGEDRPTHQPVEESARLRTIPGMNLLRPTDANEVEGGYEIATSRGCVPTIMFVA' A
#
# COMPACT_ATOMS: atom_id res chain seq x y z
N MET A 1 3.86 8.68 -7.44
CA MET A 1 3.07 9.05 -6.25
C MET A 1 3.82 8.84 -4.92
N GLU A 2 4.98 8.17 -4.90
CA GLU A 2 5.76 7.92 -3.67
C GLU A 2 6.00 9.16 -2.80
N ASN A 3 6.40 10.30 -3.39
CA ASN A 3 6.62 11.54 -2.63
C ASN A 3 5.38 11.99 -1.85
N VAL A 4 4.18 11.74 -2.39
CA VAL A 4 2.91 12.06 -1.72
C VAL A 4 2.66 11.11 -0.54
N MET A 5 3.03 9.83 -0.67
CA MET A 5 2.93 8.84 0.41
C MET A 5 3.94 9.13 1.54
N ARG A 6 5.15 9.61 1.19
CA ARG A 6 6.11 10.10 2.18
C ARG A 6 5.61 11.38 2.86
N LEU A 7 5.01 12.29 2.10
CA LEU A 7 4.44 13.52 2.63
C LEU A 7 3.28 13.22 3.59
N SER A 8 2.37 12.30 3.24
CA SER A 8 1.26 11.92 4.13
C SER A 8 1.78 11.34 5.44
N SER A 9 2.85 10.56 5.42
CA SER A 9 3.49 10.06 6.64
C SER A 9 4.06 11.20 7.49
N SER A 10 4.86 12.08 6.89
CA SER A 10 5.47 13.22 7.60
C SER A 10 4.44 14.21 8.15
N SER A 11 3.32 14.40 7.44
CA SER A 11 2.22 15.29 7.85
C SER A 11 1.19 14.62 8.77
N GLN A 12 1.38 13.34 9.13
CA GLN A 12 0.44 12.54 9.91
C GLN A 12 -0.98 12.56 9.32
N ALA A 13 -1.07 12.58 7.99
CA ALA A 13 -2.33 12.52 7.28
C ALA A 13 -2.70 11.05 7.07
N GLY A 14 -3.82 10.59 7.63
CA GLY A 14 -4.36 9.23 7.47
C GLY A 14 -4.90 8.93 6.07
N VAL A 15 -4.11 9.19 5.04
CA VAL A 15 -4.46 8.90 3.65
C VAL A 15 -4.33 7.39 3.43
N THR A 16 -5.39 6.79 2.88
CA THR A 16 -5.38 5.38 2.48
C THR A 16 -5.16 5.28 0.97
N CYS A 17 -4.13 4.54 0.54
CA CYS A 17 -3.79 4.33 -0.86
C CYS A 17 -3.94 2.84 -1.21
N ILE A 18 -4.79 2.55 -2.20
CA ILE A 18 -5.02 1.19 -2.69
C ILE A 18 -4.21 1.00 -3.98
N LEU A 19 -3.32 0.01 -3.98
CA LEU A 19 -2.45 -0.32 -5.10
C LEU A 19 -2.87 -1.68 -5.67
N LEU A 20 -3.46 -1.66 -6.86
CA LEU A 20 -3.83 -2.86 -7.60
C LEU A 20 -2.63 -3.41 -8.39
N HIS A 21 -2.70 -4.69 -8.80
CA HIS A 21 -1.69 -5.34 -9.64
C HIS A 21 -0.29 -5.28 -9.02
N ASP A 22 -0.17 -5.79 -7.79
CA ASP A 22 1.00 -5.62 -6.93
C ASP A 22 2.23 -6.47 -7.29
N SER A 23 2.15 -7.28 -8.34
CA SER A 23 3.13 -8.32 -8.65
C SER A 23 3.12 -8.73 -10.12
N ILE A 24 3.96 -9.72 -10.46
CA ILE A 24 3.97 -10.38 -11.78
C ILE A 24 2.64 -11.05 -12.14
N GLY A 25 1.70 -11.19 -11.19
CA GLY A 25 0.38 -11.78 -11.40
C GLY A 25 -0.50 -11.04 -12.41
N VAL A 26 -0.14 -9.82 -12.82
CA VAL A 26 -0.81 -9.06 -13.89
C VAL A 26 -0.79 -9.77 -15.25
N GLY A 27 0.19 -10.64 -15.51
CA GLY A 27 0.20 -11.52 -16.67
C GLY A 27 0.73 -10.87 -17.96
N GLU A 28 -0.16 -10.63 -18.93
CA GLU A 28 0.21 -10.22 -20.30
C GLU A 28 0.86 -8.83 -20.37
N ASP A 29 0.63 -8.01 -19.36
CA ASP A 29 1.28 -6.73 -19.25
C ASP A 29 2.79 -6.89 -19.08
N ARG A 30 3.52 -6.20 -19.96
CA ARG A 30 4.98 -6.24 -20.06
C ARG A 30 5.66 -5.83 -18.74
N PRO A 31 6.97 -6.15 -18.55
CA PRO A 31 7.69 -5.95 -17.28
C PRO A 31 7.61 -4.55 -16.67
N THR A 32 7.35 -3.52 -17.47
CA THR A 32 7.17 -2.14 -17.00
C THR A 32 5.94 -1.95 -16.10
N HIS A 33 4.99 -2.89 -16.12
CA HIS A 33 3.77 -2.87 -15.30
C HIS A 33 3.83 -3.85 -14.13
N GLN A 34 4.94 -4.59 -13.98
CA GLN A 34 5.07 -5.66 -13.00
C GLN A 34 5.93 -5.16 -11.84
N PRO A 35 5.35 -4.87 -10.66
CA PRO A 35 6.13 -4.40 -9.51
C PRO A 35 7.06 -5.49 -8.99
N VAL A 36 8.32 -5.13 -8.71
CA VAL A 36 9.32 -6.03 -8.14
C VAL A 36 9.83 -5.49 -6.81
N GLU A 37 10.36 -4.26 -6.80
CA GLU A 37 10.95 -3.62 -5.62
C GLU A 37 9.99 -2.71 -4.84
N GLU A 38 8.82 -2.41 -5.40
CA GLU A 38 7.94 -1.35 -4.90
C GLU A 38 7.49 -1.61 -3.45
N SER A 39 7.18 -2.87 -3.10
CA SER A 39 6.81 -3.26 -1.74
C SER A 39 7.95 -3.07 -0.73
N ALA A 40 9.18 -3.45 -1.11
CA ALA A 40 10.36 -3.26 -0.29
C ALA A 40 10.68 -1.77 -0.12
N ARG A 41 10.57 -1.00 -1.19
CA ARG A 41 10.84 0.44 -1.22
C ARG A 41 9.86 1.21 -0.34
N LEU A 42 8.56 0.95 -0.46
CA LEU A 42 7.52 1.61 0.34
C LEU A 42 7.59 1.21 1.82
N ARG A 43 8.04 -0.02 2.13
CA ARG A 43 8.27 -0.46 3.52
C ARG A 43 9.36 0.32 4.26
N THR A 44 10.26 0.97 3.53
CA THR A 44 11.31 1.81 4.13
C THR A 44 10.79 3.17 4.62
N ILE A 45 9.58 3.57 4.24
CA ILE A 45 8.98 4.84 4.65
C ILE A 45 8.50 4.68 6.10
N PRO A 46 9.07 5.42 7.07
CA PRO A 46 8.63 5.33 8.46
C PRO A 46 7.24 5.94 8.63
N GLY A 47 6.54 5.62 9.72
CA GLY A 47 5.29 6.29 10.11
C GLY A 47 4.06 5.97 9.25
N MET A 48 4.11 4.87 8.49
CA MET A 48 3.03 4.43 7.59
C MET A 48 2.80 2.93 7.72
N ASN A 49 1.55 2.48 7.56
CA ASN A 49 1.24 1.05 7.48
C ASN A 49 1.36 0.59 6.02
N LEU A 50 2.00 -0.56 5.80
CA LEU A 50 2.02 -1.24 4.51
C LEU A 50 1.43 -2.63 4.69
N LEU A 51 0.29 -2.86 4.02
CA LEU A 51 -0.49 -4.09 4.11
C LEU A 51 -0.53 -4.77 2.73
N ARG A 52 -0.37 -6.10 2.72
CA ARG A 52 -0.49 -6.93 1.53
C ARG A 52 -1.36 -8.14 1.87
N PRO A 53 -2.69 -7.95 1.99
CA PRO A 53 -3.63 -9.02 2.31
C PRO A 53 -3.61 -10.13 1.26
N THR A 54 -3.86 -11.36 1.71
CA THR A 54 -3.83 -12.59 0.90
C THR A 54 -5.22 -13.13 0.62
N ASP A 55 -6.22 -12.75 1.42
CA ASP A 55 -7.62 -13.15 1.26
C ASP A 55 -8.58 -12.00 1.59
N ALA A 56 -9.89 -12.24 1.42
CA ALA A 56 -10.92 -11.25 1.68
C ALA A 56 -11.00 -10.81 3.16
N ASN A 57 -10.71 -11.71 4.09
CA ASN A 57 -10.74 -11.40 5.53
C ASN A 57 -9.60 -10.45 5.90
N GLU A 58 -8.42 -10.65 5.34
CA GLU A 58 -7.28 -9.74 5.54
C GLU A 58 -7.51 -8.39 4.86
N VAL A 59 -8.24 -8.34 3.73
CA VAL A 59 -8.67 -7.07 3.13
C VAL A 59 -9.60 -6.31 4.08
N GLU A 60 -10.60 -6.98 4.65
CA GLU A 60 -11.52 -6.39 5.63
C GLU A 60 -10.75 -5.84 6.85
N GLY A 61 -9.88 -6.66 7.46
CA GLY A 61 -9.03 -6.22 8.58
C GLY A 61 -8.09 -5.09 8.20
N GLY A 62 -7.61 -5.05 6.96
CA GLY A 62 -6.80 -3.96 6.45
C GLY A 62 -7.57 -2.63 6.38
N TYR A 63 -8.84 -2.66 5.97
CA TYR A 63 -9.71 -1.48 5.97
C TYR A 63 -10.07 -1.02 7.39
N GLU A 64 -10.23 -1.96 8.32
CA GLU A 64 -10.40 -1.66 9.74
C GLU A 64 -9.17 -0.91 10.31
N ILE A 65 -7.96 -1.40 10.01
CA ILE A 65 -6.70 -0.72 10.41
C ILE A 65 -6.61 0.67 9.78
N ALA A 66 -6.93 0.79 8.49
CA ALA A 66 -6.87 2.05 7.77
C ALA A 66 -7.83 3.11 8.34
N THR A 67 -9.03 2.69 8.73
CA THR A 67 -10.08 3.59 9.24
C THR A 67 -9.89 3.93 10.72
N SER A 68 -9.38 2.99 11.52
CA SER A 68 -9.14 3.20 12.96
C SER A 68 -7.94 4.10 13.25
N ARG A 69 -7.01 4.26 12.30
CA ARG A 69 -5.77 5.05 12.47
C ARG A 69 -5.76 6.33 11.62
N GLY A 70 -6.66 7.26 11.93
CA GLY A 70 -6.84 8.52 11.17
C GLY A 70 -5.62 9.45 11.03
N CYS A 71 -4.55 9.25 11.81
CA CYS A 71 -3.30 10.02 11.71
C CYS A 71 -2.12 9.23 11.13
N VAL A 72 -2.33 7.99 10.69
CA VAL A 72 -1.29 7.12 10.12
C VAL A 72 -1.73 6.71 8.72
N PRO A 73 -1.00 7.11 7.66
CA PRO A 73 -1.34 6.66 6.32
C PRO A 73 -1.23 5.15 6.21
N THR A 74 -2.05 4.57 5.32
CA THR A 74 -2.07 3.13 5.07
C THR A 74 -2.00 2.87 3.58
N ILE A 75 -1.04 2.05 3.16
CA ILE A 75 -0.95 1.52 1.81
C ILE A 75 -1.42 0.07 1.84
N MET A 76 -2.32 -0.29 0.92
CA MET A 76 -2.79 -1.65 0.78
C MET A 76 -2.56 -2.13 -0.66
N PHE A 77 -1.79 -3.20 -0.80
CA PHE A 77 -1.64 -3.93 -2.05
C PHE A 77 -2.77 -4.93 -2.22
N VAL A 78 -3.42 -4.91 -3.37
CA VAL A 78 -4.50 -5.84 -3.74
C VAL A 78 -4.12 -6.46 -5.08
N ALA A 79 -4.00 -7.78 -5.12
CA ALA A 79 -3.66 -8.54 -6.32
C ALA A 79 -4.94 -8.97 -7.06
#